data_AF-A0A6V7WA36-F1
#
_entry.id   AF-A0A6V7WA36-F1
#
_cell.length_a   1.000
_cell.length_b   1.000
_cell.length_c   1.000
_cell.angle_alpha   90.00
_cell.angle_beta   90.00
_cell.angle_gamma   90.00
#
_symmetry.space_group_name_H-M   'P 1'
#
loop_
_entity.id
_entity.type
_entity.pdbx_description
1 polymer ?
#
loop_
_entity_poly.entity_id
_entity_poly.type
_entity_poly.pdbx_seq_one_letter_code
_entity_poly.pdbx_strand_id
1 'polypeptide(L)'
;MCRIGRDCVMPGLYAMVGAAAVLGGVTRMTVSLVVIMFELTGSLEFIVPTMAAVMFAKWVGDAIYKTGIYDAHIELNGYPFLDNKGEYPYSTVAAQVMRPSNEMRVIEQNGMSVGELETVLRESNCNGFPVVNDVNQMLVVGFCTRMDLGQVLKNARKTMPYITTNSPVYFTTTATTNCDTNNINSSRKNINSQQQPETFDNIIVVDEQRRRRRRKEKNERVEEENSEISEQLPGSPAPLYINHIMDVAPMTVADQTPMETVIDMFRKLGLRGTLVTNNGRLLGIITKKDILTFMKEGEHN
;
A
#
# COMPACT_ATOMS: atom_id res chain seq x y z
N MET A 1 -54.14 -8.66 -30.67
CA MET A 1 -53.49 -7.32 -30.66
C MET A 1 -54.27 -6.41 -29.75
N CYS A 2 -53.58 -5.71 -28.85
CA CYS A 2 -54.24 -4.91 -27.82
C CYS A 2 -55.00 -3.74 -28.46
N ARG A 3 -56.27 -3.56 -28.10
CA ARG A 3 -57.14 -2.52 -28.64
C ARG A 3 -56.95 -1.24 -27.82
N ILE A 4 -56.90 -0.10 -28.53
CA ILE A 4 -56.78 1.26 -28.00
C ILE A 4 -57.86 1.49 -26.94
N GLY A 5 -57.46 1.90 -25.73
CA GLY A 5 -58.37 2.32 -24.65
C GLY A 5 -58.47 1.43 -23.40
N ARG A 6 -57.61 0.40 -23.24
CA ARG A 6 -57.46 -0.34 -21.97
C ARG A 6 -55.98 -0.54 -21.65
N ASP A 7 -55.66 -0.56 -20.36
CA ASP A 7 -54.31 -0.86 -19.86
C ASP A 7 -53.87 -2.24 -20.35
N CYS A 8 -52.94 -2.24 -21.31
CA CYS A 8 -52.43 -3.45 -21.92
C CYS A 8 -51.32 -4.04 -21.05
N VAL A 9 -51.56 -5.24 -20.52
CA VAL A 9 -50.54 -6.00 -19.79
C VAL A 9 -49.50 -6.49 -20.79
N MET A 10 -48.25 -6.01 -20.66
CA MET A 10 -47.12 -6.43 -21.48
C MET A 10 -46.35 -7.55 -20.77
N PRO A 11 -46.46 -8.83 -21.19
CA PRO A 11 -45.82 -9.94 -20.49
C PRO A 11 -44.28 -9.83 -20.47
N GLY A 12 -43.68 -9.17 -21.47
CA GLY A 12 -42.25 -8.89 -21.50
C GLY A 12 -41.76 -8.04 -20.34
N LEU A 13 -42.55 -7.06 -19.89
CA LEU A 13 -42.19 -6.21 -18.75
C LEU A 13 -42.17 -7.01 -17.44
N TYR A 14 -43.15 -7.89 -17.23
CA TYR A 14 -43.20 -8.75 -16.04
C TYR A 14 -42.06 -9.78 -16.04
N ALA A 15 -41.73 -10.35 -17.19
CA ALA A 15 -40.58 -11.26 -17.32
C ALA A 15 -39.26 -10.55 -16.97
N MET A 16 -39.10 -9.33 -17.46
CA MET A 16 -37.96 -8.47 -17.16
C MET A 16 -37.82 -8.14 -15.67
N VAL A 17 -38.91 -7.69 -15.03
CA VAL A 17 -38.93 -7.39 -13.58
C VAL A 17 -38.69 -8.64 -12.75
N GLY A 18 -39.25 -9.79 -13.14
CA GLY A 18 -39.02 -11.08 -12.47
C GLY A 18 -37.57 -11.54 -12.55
N ALA A 19 -36.95 -11.44 -13.73
CA ALA A 19 -35.53 -11.75 -13.91
C ALA A 19 -34.64 -10.83 -13.04
N ALA A 20 -34.95 -9.53 -13.02
CA ALA A 20 -34.26 -8.56 -12.18
C ALA A 20 -34.41 -8.88 -10.67
N ALA A 21 -35.61 -9.25 -10.22
CA ALA A 21 -35.87 -9.61 -8.83
C ALA A 21 -35.09 -10.87 -8.40
N VAL A 22 -35.03 -11.91 -9.23
CA VAL A 22 -34.24 -13.11 -8.95
C VAL A 22 -32.75 -12.78 -8.84
N LEU A 23 -32.21 -12.04 -9.81
CA LEU A 23 -30.79 -11.64 -9.78
C LEU A 23 -30.50 -10.76 -8.56
N GLY A 24 -31.37 -9.81 -8.22
CA GLY A 24 -31.23 -8.93 -7.06
C GLY A 24 -31.29 -9.69 -5.73
N GLY A 25 -32.15 -10.70 -5.62
CA GLY A 25 -32.25 -11.58 -4.46
C GLY A 25 -31.03 -12.48 -4.27
N VAL A 26 -30.48 -13.04 -5.36
CA VAL A 26 -29.30 -13.93 -5.30
C VAL A 26 -28.00 -13.16 -5.05
N THR A 27 -27.80 -12.05 -5.78
CA THR A 27 -26.54 -11.28 -5.76
C THR A 27 -26.48 -10.21 -4.68
N ARG A 28 -27.65 -9.75 -4.18
CA ARG A 28 -27.78 -8.62 -3.25
C ARG A 28 -27.33 -7.27 -3.81
N MET A 29 -27.08 -7.17 -5.11
CA MET A 29 -26.74 -5.93 -5.80
C MET A 29 -28.02 -5.27 -6.31
N THR A 30 -28.52 -4.24 -5.62
CA THR A 30 -29.84 -3.63 -5.93
C THR A 30 -29.73 -2.39 -6.79
N VAL A 31 -28.79 -1.48 -6.52
CA VAL A 31 -28.66 -0.21 -7.25
C VAL A 31 -28.14 -0.43 -8.66
N SER A 32 -26.99 -1.11 -8.80
CA SER A 32 -26.36 -1.33 -10.11
C SER A 32 -27.25 -2.14 -11.06
N LEU A 33 -27.98 -3.12 -10.53
CA LEU A 33 -28.87 -3.96 -11.34
C LEU A 33 -30.04 -3.16 -11.92
N VAL A 34 -30.67 -2.30 -11.12
CA VAL A 34 -31.78 -1.44 -11.59
C VAL A 34 -31.29 -0.48 -12.66
N VAL A 35 -30.08 0.09 -12.51
CA VAL A 35 -29.46 0.95 -13.52
C VAL A 35 -29.21 0.20 -14.83
N ILE A 36 -28.62 -1.00 -14.78
CA ILE A 36 -28.42 -1.83 -15.98
C ILE A 36 -29.76 -2.11 -16.67
N MET A 37 -30.79 -2.45 -15.90
CA MET A 37 -32.10 -2.76 -16.47
C MET A 37 -32.78 -1.54 -17.11
N PHE A 38 -32.58 -0.37 -16.50
CA PHE A 38 -33.00 0.91 -17.07
C PHE A 38 -32.25 1.21 -18.38
N GLU A 39 -30.92 1.08 -18.41
CA GLU A 39 -30.11 1.34 -19.61
C GLU A 39 -30.52 0.44 -20.77
N LEU A 40 -30.83 -0.83 -20.50
CA LEU A 40 -31.28 -1.80 -21.51
C LEU A 40 -32.69 -1.51 -22.04
N THR A 41 -33.57 -0.94 -21.22
CA THR A 41 -34.96 -0.66 -21.60
C THR A 41 -35.18 0.75 -22.16
N GLY A 42 -34.30 1.70 -21.83
CA GLY A 42 -34.33 3.07 -22.35
C GLY A 42 -35.54 3.90 -21.90
N SER A 43 -36.28 3.47 -20.87
CA SER A 43 -37.46 4.17 -20.34
C SER A 43 -37.38 4.39 -18.84
N LEU A 44 -37.59 5.65 -18.41
CA LEU A 44 -37.55 6.07 -17.00
C LEU A 44 -38.80 5.65 -16.22
N GLU A 45 -39.92 5.38 -16.90
CA GLU A 45 -41.22 5.09 -16.26
C GLU A 45 -41.18 3.81 -15.41
N PHE A 46 -40.30 2.87 -15.75
CA PHE A 46 -40.25 1.55 -15.12
C PHE A 46 -39.18 1.41 -14.03
N ILE A 47 -38.45 2.48 -13.70
CA ILE A 47 -37.40 2.44 -12.66
C ILE A 47 -38.00 2.16 -11.29
N VAL A 48 -39.01 2.94 -10.89
CA VAL A 48 -39.64 2.85 -9.57
C VAL A 48 -40.22 1.46 -9.29
N PRO A 49 -41.05 0.85 -10.16
CA PRO A 49 -41.60 -0.48 -9.91
C PRO A 49 -40.51 -1.58 -9.93
N THR A 50 -39.49 -1.46 -10.78
CA THR A 50 -38.39 -2.43 -10.83
C THR A 50 -37.52 -2.35 -9.56
N MET A 51 -37.26 -1.15 -9.07
CA MET A 51 -36.54 -0.91 -7.81
C MET A 51 -37.30 -1.49 -6.62
N ALA A 52 -38.62 -1.28 -6.54
CA ALA A 52 -39.45 -1.85 -5.49
C ALA A 52 -39.41 -3.39 -5.50
N ALA A 53 -39.56 -4.01 -6.68
CA ALA A 53 -39.51 -5.47 -6.81
C ALA A 53 -38.16 -6.05 -6.38
N VAL A 54 -37.05 -5.44 -6.82
CA VAL A 54 -35.68 -5.86 -6.46
C VAL A 54 -35.41 -5.67 -4.97
N MET A 55 -35.91 -4.58 -4.38
CA MET A 55 -35.74 -4.30 -2.94
C MET A 55 -36.51 -5.31 -2.07
N PHE A 56 -37.75 -5.64 -2.44
CA PHE A 56 -38.51 -6.70 -1.78
C PHE A 56 -37.80 -8.06 -1.88
N ALA A 57 -37.29 -8.41 -3.07
CA ALA A 57 -36.53 -9.65 -3.25
C ALA A 57 -35.27 -9.71 -2.35
N LYS A 58 -34.53 -8.59 -2.24
CA LYS A 58 -33.41 -8.48 -1.31
C LYS A 58 -33.85 -8.69 0.15
N TRP A 59 -34.90 -8.00 0.61
CA TRP A 59 -35.36 -8.16 2.00
C TRP A 59 -35.78 -9.58 2.34
N VAL A 60 -36.58 -10.20 1.47
CA VAL A 60 -37.00 -11.60 1.65
C VAL A 60 -35.78 -12.51 1.70
N GLY A 61 -34.82 -12.32 0.80
CA GLY A 61 -33.63 -13.12 0.85
C GLY A 61 -32.78 -12.85 2.09
N ASP A 62 -32.66 -11.61 2.57
CA ASP A 62 -31.79 -11.25 3.71
C ASP A 62 -32.36 -11.85 5.00
N ALA A 63 -33.69 -12.04 5.05
CA ALA A 63 -34.38 -12.75 6.12
C ALA A 63 -34.11 -14.26 6.13
N ILE A 64 -33.90 -14.88 4.96
CA ILE A 64 -33.63 -16.32 4.85
C ILE A 64 -32.14 -16.63 5.05
N TYR A 65 -31.27 -15.82 4.44
CA TYR A 65 -29.82 -16.04 4.44
C TYR A 65 -29.06 -14.72 4.53
N LYS A 66 -28.06 -14.67 5.41
CA LYS A 66 -27.37 -13.43 5.78
C LYS A 66 -26.42 -12.88 4.70
N THR A 67 -25.96 -13.72 3.76
CA THR A 67 -24.94 -13.35 2.76
C THR A 67 -25.42 -13.55 1.32
N GLY A 68 -24.84 -12.82 0.36
CA GLY A 68 -25.08 -13.05 -1.07
C GLY A 68 -24.26 -14.23 -1.61
N ILE A 69 -24.57 -14.69 -2.82
CA ILE A 69 -23.81 -15.79 -3.44
C ILE A 69 -22.32 -15.46 -3.61
N TYR A 70 -21.98 -14.18 -3.86
CA TYR A 70 -20.59 -13.74 -4.01
C TYR A 70 -19.84 -13.82 -2.69
N ASP A 71 -20.43 -13.31 -1.61
CA ASP A 71 -19.83 -13.37 -0.28
C ASP A 71 -19.68 -14.82 0.20
N ALA A 72 -20.71 -15.65 -0.02
CA ALA A 72 -20.66 -17.09 0.30
C ALA A 72 -19.54 -17.82 -0.46
N HIS A 73 -19.30 -17.47 -1.73
CA HIS A 73 -18.22 -18.08 -2.50
C HIS A 73 -16.83 -17.64 -2.03
N ILE A 74 -16.67 -16.39 -1.58
CA ILE A 74 -15.42 -15.89 -0.99
C ILE A 74 -15.10 -16.66 0.28
N GLU A 75 -16.11 -16.88 1.12
CA GLU A 75 -15.97 -17.62 2.38
C GLU A 75 -15.66 -19.10 2.15
N LEU A 76 -16.38 -19.77 1.24
CA LEU A 76 -16.15 -21.18 0.89
C LEU A 76 -14.75 -21.45 0.34
N ASN A 77 -14.19 -20.52 -0.43
CA ASN A 77 -12.82 -20.64 -0.94
C ASN A 77 -11.75 -20.20 0.08
N GLY A 78 -12.15 -19.70 1.25
CA GLY A 78 -11.24 -19.24 2.28
C GLY A 78 -10.41 -18.03 1.87
N TYR A 79 -10.91 -17.17 0.97
CA TYR A 79 -10.16 -16.01 0.54
C TYR A 79 -10.04 -14.97 1.66
N PRO A 80 -8.83 -14.38 1.88
CA PRO A 80 -8.60 -13.37 2.90
C PRO A 80 -9.20 -12.01 2.50
N PHE A 81 -10.52 -11.89 2.66
CA PHE A 81 -11.30 -10.68 2.37
C PHE A 81 -11.67 -9.93 3.64
N LEU A 82 -11.56 -8.60 3.61
CA LEU A 82 -11.85 -7.73 4.73
C LEU A 82 -13.14 -6.99 4.41
N ASP A 83 -14.27 -7.47 4.94
CA ASP A 83 -15.59 -6.95 4.56
C ASP A 83 -15.95 -5.65 5.27
N ASN A 84 -16.31 -4.61 4.52
CA ASN A 84 -16.67 -3.29 5.03
C ASN A 84 -17.86 -3.26 6.02
N LYS A 85 -18.62 -4.37 6.13
CA LYS A 85 -19.85 -4.45 6.93
C LYS A 85 -19.68 -5.11 8.31
N GLY A 86 -18.51 -5.66 8.63
CA GLY A 86 -18.30 -6.37 9.89
C GLY A 86 -18.36 -5.44 11.10
N GLU A 87 -19.15 -5.80 12.12
CA GLU A 87 -19.07 -5.23 13.47
C GLU A 87 -17.79 -5.71 14.15
N TYR A 88 -17.12 -4.82 14.89
CA TYR A 88 -15.85 -5.13 15.53
C TYR A 88 -15.96 -5.09 17.04
N PRO A 89 -15.21 -5.94 17.75
CA PRO A 89 -15.09 -5.80 19.19
C PRO A 89 -14.41 -4.46 19.51
N TYR A 90 -15.16 -3.52 20.09
CA TYR A 90 -14.75 -2.13 20.34
C TYR A 90 -13.62 -1.94 21.37
N SER A 91 -13.07 -3.02 21.93
CA SER A 91 -12.18 -2.95 23.09
C SER A 91 -10.71 -3.27 22.82
N THR A 92 -10.32 -3.57 21.57
CA THR A 92 -8.93 -3.97 21.27
C THR A 92 -8.10 -2.87 20.65
N VAL A 93 -6.81 -2.87 20.99
CA VAL A 93 -5.82 -1.90 20.52
C VAL A 93 -4.80 -2.55 19.58
N ALA A 94 -4.15 -1.75 18.75
CA ALA A 94 -3.12 -2.19 17.81
C ALA A 94 -2.02 -3.04 18.48
N ALA A 95 -1.60 -2.68 19.70
CA ALA A 95 -0.59 -3.40 20.45
C ALA A 95 -0.95 -4.87 20.79
N GLN A 96 -2.24 -5.21 20.85
CA GLN A 96 -2.69 -6.57 21.18
C GLN A 96 -2.74 -7.51 19.96
N VAL A 97 -2.83 -6.94 18.75
CA VAL A 97 -3.00 -7.69 17.49
C VAL A 97 -1.69 -7.75 16.69
N MET A 98 -0.78 -6.81 16.92
CA MET A 98 0.49 -6.73 16.19
C MET A 98 1.37 -7.97 16.41
N ARG A 99 2.15 -8.31 15.38
CA ARG A 99 3.30 -9.20 15.57
C ARG A 99 4.44 -8.41 16.21
N PRO A 100 4.95 -8.86 17.38
CA PRO A 100 5.93 -8.10 18.14
C PRO A 100 7.30 -8.06 17.45
N SER A 101 8.09 -7.03 17.76
CA SER A 101 9.38 -6.77 17.11
C SER A 101 10.46 -7.81 17.42
N ASN A 102 10.32 -8.59 18.49
CA ASN A 102 11.23 -9.68 18.86
C ASN A 102 11.14 -10.88 17.89
N GLU A 103 9.98 -11.10 17.28
CA GLU A 103 9.74 -12.19 16.33
C GLU A 103 9.99 -11.78 14.88
N MET A 104 10.21 -10.49 14.63
CA MET A 104 10.42 -9.95 13.28
C MET A 104 11.90 -9.71 12.99
N ARG A 105 12.30 -9.91 11.73
CA ARG A 105 13.62 -9.50 11.25
C ARG A 105 13.59 -8.02 10.93
N VAL A 106 14.49 -7.29 11.57
CA VAL A 106 14.70 -5.85 11.38
C VAL A 106 16.05 -5.66 10.70
N ILE A 107 16.15 -4.60 9.90
CA ILE A 107 17.38 -4.19 9.21
C ILE A 107 17.91 -2.94 9.91
N GLU A 108 19.20 -2.91 10.24
CA GLU A 108 19.85 -1.68 10.69
C GLU A 108 20.20 -0.78 9.50
N GLN A 109 20.06 0.54 9.68
CA GLN A 109 20.35 1.54 8.65
C GLN A 109 21.84 1.53 8.25
N ASN A 110 22.71 1.25 9.23
CA ASN A 110 24.16 1.21 9.10
C ASN A 110 24.68 -0.08 9.76
N GLY A 111 25.71 -0.71 9.18
CA GLY A 111 26.48 -1.74 9.89
C GLY A 111 26.21 -3.19 9.47
N MET A 112 25.12 -3.47 8.75
CA MET A 112 24.94 -4.81 8.20
C MET A 112 25.74 -5.02 6.91
N SER A 113 26.28 -6.21 6.76
CA SER A 113 27.01 -6.62 5.55
C SER A 113 26.06 -7.16 4.47
N VAL A 114 26.54 -7.16 3.22
CA VAL A 114 25.84 -7.79 2.08
C VAL A 114 25.49 -9.25 2.38
N GLY A 115 26.41 -10.00 3.02
CA GLY A 115 26.19 -11.39 3.39
C GLY A 115 25.09 -11.60 4.42
N GLU A 116 25.03 -10.74 5.42
CA GLU A 116 23.98 -10.77 6.43
C GLU A 116 22.61 -10.48 5.81
N LEU A 117 22.52 -9.48 4.92
CA LEU A 117 21.29 -9.18 4.19
C LEU A 117 20.86 -10.32 3.27
N GLU A 118 21.79 -10.96 2.57
CA GLU A 118 21.52 -12.17 1.80
C GLU A 118 21.02 -13.31 2.70
N THR A 119 21.55 -13.43 3.91
CA THR A 119 21.16 -14.44 4.89
C THR A 119 19.76 -14.15 5.44
N VAL A 120 19.46 -12.89 5.78
CA VAL A 120 18.12 -12.42 6.14
C VAL A 120 17.13 -12.78 5.03
N LEU A 121 17.47 -12.54 3.76
CA LEU A 121 16.63 -12.92 2.64
C LEU A 121 16.47 -14.45 2.54
N ARG A 122 17.51 -15.26 2.76
CA ARG A 122 17.39 -16.72 2.66
C ARG A 122 16.60 -17.34 3.81
N GLU A 123 16.78 -16.84 5.02
CA GLU A 123 16.18 -17.40 6.24
C GLU A 123 14.75 -16.92 6.48
N SER A 124 14.42 -15.69 6.08
CA SER A 124 13.10 -15.13 6.32
C SER A 124 12.16 -15.33 5.14
N ASN A 125 10.88 -15.59 5.43
CA ASN A 125 9.78 -15.61 4.45
C ASN A 125 8.97 -14.30 4.46
N CYS A 126 9.55 -13.22 4.99
CA CYS A 126 8.90 -11.92 5.10
C CYS A 126 8.96 -11.16 3.77
N ASN A 127 7.87 -10.46 3.41
CA ASN A 127 7.79 -9.66 2.17
C ASN A 127 8.49 -8.30 2.26
N GLY A 128 8.90 -7.88 3.45
CA GLY A 128 9.62 -6.64 3.69
C GLY A 128 10.08 -6.56 5.13
N PHE A 129 10.95 -5.58 5.38
CA PHE A 129 11.69 -5.43 6.62
C PHE A 129 11.67 -3.96 7.03
N PRO A 130 11.30 -3.65 8.28
CA PRO A 130 11.51 -2.31 8.80
C PRO A 130 13.01 -2.05 8.93
N VAL A 131 13.40 -0.82 8.62
CA VAL A 131 14.77 -0.35 8.80
C VAL A 131 14.80 0.58 9.99
N VAL A 132 15.68 0.30 10.95
CA VAL A 132 15.86 1.06 12.18
C VAL A 132 17.23 1.69 12.24
N ASN A 133 17.37 2.77 13.00
CA ASN A 133 18.65 3.45 13.17
C ASN A 133 19.65 2.56 13.95
N ASP A 134 19.20 1.98 15.05
CA ASP A 134 19.96 1.09 15.93
C ASP A 134 19.00 0.02 16.48
N VAL A 135 19.48 -1.22 16.63
CA VAL A 135 18.76 -2.35 17.21
C VAL A 135 18.40 -2.12 18.69
N ASN A 136 19.19 -1.32 19.43
CA ASN A 136 18.89 -1.00 20.83
C ASN A 136 17.73 -0.02 20.96
N GLN A 137 17.74 1.04 20.15
CA GLN A 137 16.74 2.09 20.19
C GLN A 137 15.47 1.71 19.42
N MET A 138 15.59 0.83 18.42
CA MET A 138 14.51 0.43 17.51
C MET A 138 13.79 1.63 16.86
N LEU A 139 14.47 2.75 16.66
CA LEU A 139 13.89 3.94 16.03
C LEU A 139 13.64 3.67 14.55
N VAL A 140 12.40 3.77 14.09
CA VAL A 140 12.04 3.52 12.68
C VAL A 140 12.59 4.62 11.78
N VAL A 141 13.37 4.22 10.79
CA VAL A 141 13.88 5.09 9.73
C VAL A 141 13.09 4.91 8.44
N GLY A 142 12.71 3.67 8.14
CA GLY A 142 11.97 3.37 6.92
C GLY A 142 11.55 1.91 6.82
N PHE A 143 11.15 1.52 5.62
CA PHE A 143 10.74 0.16 5.29
C PHE A 143 11.34 -0.25 3.94
N CYS A 144 11.83 -1.49 3.85
CA CYS A 144 12.43 -2.01 2.62
C CYS A 144 11.71 -3.29 2.20
N THR A 145 11.32 -3.40 0.93
CA THR A 145 10.68 -4.62 0.44
C THR A 145 11.72 -5.70 0.14
N ARG A 146 11.32 -6.96 0.29
CA ARG A 146 12.17 -8.11 -0.04
C ARG A 146 12.59 -8.10 -1.52
N MET A 147 11.68 -7.68 -2.40
CA MET A 147 11.91 -7.64 -3.84
C MET A 147 13.01 -6.65 -4.19
N ASP A 148 12.90 -5.42 -3.69
CA ASP A 148 13.86 -4.36 -3.99
C ASP A 148 15.23 -4.68 -3.39
N LEU A 149 15.25 -5.17 -2.15
CA LEU A 149 16.48 -5.60 -1.48
C LEU A 149 17.17 -6.73 -2.25
N GLY A 150 16.43 -7.76 -2.64
CA GLY A 150 16.97 -8.90 -3.39
C GLY A 150 17.46 -8.50 -4.79
N GLN A 151 16.75 -7.58 -5.46
CA GLN A 151 17.14 -7.09 -6.78
C GLN A 151 18.42 -6.25 -6.70
N VAL A 152 18.52 -5.35 -5.74
CA VAL A 152 19.68 -4.48 -5.59
C VAL A 152 20.92 -5.26 -5.19
N LEU A 153 20.84 -6.21 -4.26
CA LEU A 153 22.00 -7.03 -3.89
C LEU A 153 22.50 -7.88 -5.08
N LYS A 154 21.58 -8.46 -5.86
CA LYS A 154 21.94 -9.21 -7.08
C LYS A 154 22.58 -8.31 -8.14
N ASN A 155 22.08 -7.09 -8.31
CA ASN A 155 22.63 -6.13 -9.25
C ASN A 155 24.00 -5.62 -8.78
N ALA A 156 24.15 -5.31 -7.50
CA ALA A 156 25.39 -4.87 -6.90
C ALA A 156 26.52 -5.88 -7.13
N ARG A 157 26.25 -7.18 -6.92
CA ARG A 157 27.20 -8.27 -7.22
C ARG A 157 27.61 -8.39 -8.68
N LYS A 158 26.73 -7.99 -9.61
CA LYS A 158 27.00 -8.05 -11.07
C LYS A 158 27.72 -6.82 -11.58
N THR A 159 27.36 -5.65 -11.07
CA THR A 159 27.83 -4.35 -11.57
C THR A 159 29.14 -3.93 -10.91
N MET A 160 29.35 -4.27 -9.64
CA MET A 160 30.51 -3.82 -8.86
C MET A 160 31.39 -5.01 -8.46
N PRO A 161 32.55 -5.22 -9.13
CA PRO A 161 33.40 -6.40 -8.92
C PRO A 161 34.10 -6.41 -7.54
N TYR A 162 34.15 -5.26 -6.87
CA TYR A 162 34.80 -5.09 -5.56
C TYR A 162 33.84 -5.33 -4.37
N ILE A 163 32.56 -5.62 -4.62
CA ILE A 163 31.59 -5.91 -3.55
C ILE A 163 31.73 -7.37 -3.10
N THR A 164 32.14 -7.52 -1.86
CA THR A 164 32.30 -8.83 -1.21
C THR A 164 31.15 -9.10 -0.24
N THR A 165 31.10 -10.30 0.31
CA THR A 165 30.10 -10.68 1.32
C THR A 165 30.20 -9.81 2.58
N ASN A 166 31.40 -9.31 2.88
CA ASN A 166 31.67 -8.48 4.07
C ASN A 166 31.54 -6.98 3.78
N SER A 167 31.14 -6.59 2.57
CA SER A 167 30.90 -5.20 2.23
C SER A 167 29.79 -4.62 3.10
N PRO A 168 30.04 -3.51 3.84
CA PRO A 168 29.03 -2.87 4.66
C PRO A 168 27.98 -2.19 3.77
N VAL A 169 26.73 -2.24 4.21
CA VAL A 169 25.59 -1.67 3.49
C VAL A 169 25.02 -0.50 4.29
N TYR A 170 24.74 0.59 3.58
CA TYR A 170 24.22 1.82 4.17
C TYR A 170 22.93 2.23 3.48
N PHE A 171 21.91 2.53 4.26
CA PHE A 171 20.64 3.08 3.78
C PHE A 171 20.56 4.60 3.88
N THR A 172 21.61 5.27 4.37
CA THR A 172 21.77 6.72 4.36
C THR A 172 22.81 7.16 3.33
N THR A 173 22.66 8.37 2.80
CA THR A 173 23.67 9.01 1.94
C THR A 173 24.78 9.65 2.76
N THR A 174 24.54 9.97 4.03
CA THR A 174 25.54 10.58 4.91
C THR A 174 25.98 9.55 5.94
N ALA A 175 27.24 9.10 5.84
CA ALA A 175 27.93 8.53 6.98
C ALA A 175 27.89 9.59 8.09
N THR A 176 27.05 9.39 9.10
CA THR A 176 26.99 10.26 10.26
C THR A 176 28.28 10.04 11.06
N THR A 177 29.33 10.77 10.71
CA THR A 177 30.31 11.17 11.71
C THR A 177 29.56 11.96 12.77
N ASN A 178 29.84 11.61 14.02
CA ASN A 178 29.35 12.21 15.25
C ASN A 178 28.83 13.66 15.14
N CYS A 179 27.64 13.85 15.69
CA CYS A 179 27.14 15.09 16.30
C CYS A 179 28.08 16.31 16.26
N ASP A 180 27.79 17.26 15.37
CA ASP A 180 28.03 18.67 15.61
C ASP A 180 26.80 19.49 15.23
N THR A 181 26.09 19.94 16.25
CA THR A 181 25.18 21.09 16.22
C THR A 181 25.95 22.28 15.67
N ASN A 182 25.59 22.77 14.47
CA ASN A 182 25.59 24.19 14.04
C ASN A 182 25.69 24.33 12.52
N ASN A 183 24.56 24.25 11.79
CA ASN A 183 24.30 25.16 10.66
C ASN A 183 22.87 25.05 10.13
N ILE A 184 21.90 25.63 10.84
CA ILE A 184 20.64 26.02 10.21
C ILE A 184 20.86 27.42 9.65
N ASN A 185 21.27 27.49 8.38
CA ASN A 185 21.05 28.62 7.49
C ASN A 185 21.43 28.23 6.07
N SER A 186 20.59 27.44 5.40
CA SER A 186 20.54 27.53 3.94
C SER A 186 19.12 27.35 3.42
N SER A 187 18.77 28.22 2.48
CA SER A 187 17.65 28.09 1.55
C SER A 187 16.26 28.54 2.00
N ARG A 188 16.14 29.82 2.39
CA ARG A 188 14.99 30.64 1.93
C ARG A 188 15.42 31.38 0.67
N LYS A 189 15.09 30.85 -0.52
CA LYS A 189 15.11 31.64 -1.76
C LYS A 189 13.67 32.03 -2.12
N ASN A 190 13.50 33.35 -2.16
CA ASN A 190 12.30 34.11 -2.51
C ASN A 190 11.73 33.71 -3.87
N ILE A 191 10.41 33.54 -3.91
CA ILE A 191 9.62 33.48 -5.13
C ILE A 191 9.14 34.92 -5.39
N ASN A 192 9.75 35.60 -6.36
CA ASN A 192 9.12 36.74 -7.02
C ASN A 192 8.94 36.39 -8.49
N SER A 193 7.69 36.16 -8.85
CA SER A 193 7.21 35.98 -10.22
C SER A 193 6.79 37.32 -10.81
N GLN A 194 7.51 37.77 -11.84
CA GLN A 194 6.93 38.61 -12.89
C GLN A 194 7.15 37.91 -14.22
N GLN A 195 6.07 37.83 -14.99
CA GLN A 195 5.83 36.91 -16.08
C GLN A 195 5.59 37.74 -17.34
N GLN A 196 6.22 37.41 -18.46
CA GLN A 196 5.70 37.68 -19.80
C GLN A 196 6.31 36.69 -20.82
N PRO A 197 5.56 36.30 -21.87
CA PRO A 197 5.68 34.98 -22.47
C PRO A 197 6.52 35.01 -23.77
N GLU A 198 7.41 34.04 -23.93
CA GLU A 198 8.08 33.76 -25.20
C GLU A 198 7.50 32.50 -25.84
N THR A 199 7.37 32.57 -27.15
CA THR A 199 6.65 31.73 -28.12
C THR A 199 6.81 30.21 -28.02
N PHE A 200 5.73 29.50 -28.39
CA PHE A 200 5.44 28.09 -28.09
C PHE A 200 6.32 27.03 -28.78
N ASP A 201 7.08 27.38 -29.82
CA ASP A 201 7.88 26.40 -30.58
C ASP A 201 9.31 26.19 -30.02
N ASN A 202 9.78 27.06 -29.13
CA ASN A 202 11.12 26.95 -28.50
C ASN A 202 11.13 26.17 -27.17
N ILE A 203 9.98 25.76 -26.65
CA ILE A 203 9.87 25.15 -25.32
C ILE A 203 10.30 23.67 -25.33
N ILE A 204 10.02 22.94 -26.40
CA ILE A 204 10.26 21.48 -26.47
C ILE A 204 11.77 21.18 -26.58
N VAL A 205 12.49 21.95 -27.40
CA VAL A 205 13.94 21.73 -27.62
C VAL A 205 14.77 22.15 -26.39
N VAL A 206 14.35 23.21 -25.69
CA VAL A 206 15.05 23.71 -24.49
C VAL A 206 14.81 22.80 -23.28
N ASP A 207 13.62 22.20 -23.13
CA ASP A 207 13.33 21.28 -22.02
C ASP A 207 14.07 19.94 -22.19
N GLU A 208 14.20 19.42 -23.41
CA GLU A 208 14.94 18.17 -23.66
C GLU A 208 16.45 18.34 -23.42
N GLN A 209 17.04 19.47 -23.84
CA GLN A 209 18.44 19.81 -23.58
C GLN A 209 18.71 20.04 -22.09
N ARG A 210 17.78 20.68 -21.35
CA ARG A 210 17.85 20.84 -19.88
C ARG A 210 17.76 19.50 -19.14
N ARG A 211 16.89 18.58 -19.57
CA ARG A 211 16.79 17.24 -18.98
C ARG A 211 18.05 16.41 -19.21
N ARG A 212 18.67 16.52 -20.38
CA ARG A 212 19.95 15.84 -20.68
C ARG A 212 21.11 16.43 -19.89
N ARG A 213 21.17 17.75 -19.72
CA ARG A 213 22.16 18.41 -18.84
C ARG A 213 21.98 18.04 -17.37
N ARG A 214 20.75 18.00 -16.86
CA ARG A 214 20.47 17.54 -15.48
C ARG A 214 20.81 16.07 -15.26
N ARG A 215 20.65 15.21 -16.26
CA ARG A 215 21.08 13.79 -16.19
C ARG A 215 22.60 13.66 -16.24
N LYS A 216 23.29 14.45 -17.06
CA LYS A 216 24.76 14.50 -17.09
C LYS A 216 25.33 15.05 -15.79
N GLU A 217 24.87 16.20 -15.29
CA GLU A 217 25.32 16.77 -14.02
C GLU A 217 24.98 15.87 -12.82
N LYS A 218 23.87 15.11 -12.87
CA LYS A 218 23.53 14.15 -11.81
C LYS A 218 24.38 12.87 -11.90
N ASN A 219 24.75 12.42 -13.09
CA ASN A 219 25.68 11.30 -13.25
C ASN A 219 27.13 11.71 -12.94
N GLU A 220 27.56 12.91 -13.32
CA GLU A 220 28.89 13.47 -13.04
C GLU A 220 29.05 13.75 -11.54
N ARG A 221 28.03 14.25 -10.83
CA ARG A 221 28.06 14.34 -9.37
C ARG A 221 28.11 12.98 -8.69
N VAL A 222 27.43 11.96 -9.22
CA VAL A 222 27.51 10.58 -8.71
C VAL A 222 28.88 9.97 -9.01
N GLU A 223 29.55 10.35 -10.10
CA GLU A 223 30.92 9.93 -10.42
C GLU A 223 31.97 10.67 -9.57
N GLU A 224 31.81 11.97 -9.32
CA GLU A 224 32.69 12.76 -8.44
C GLU A 224 32.53 12.37 -6.96
N GLU A 225 31.30 12.16 -6.48
CA GLU A 225 31.02 11.70 -5.12
C GLU A 225 31.49 10.25 -4.88
N ASN A 226 31.55 9.42 -5.93
CA ASN A 226 32.20 8.10 -5.87
C ASN A 226 33.73 8.17 -5.97
N SER A 227 34.31 9.27 -6.49
CA SER A 227 35.76 9.44 -6.61
C SER A 227 36.41 10.00 -5.35
N GLU A 228 35.69 10.80 -4.56
CA GLU A 228 36.18 11.35 -3.29
C GLU A 228 36.07 10.36 -2.10
N ILE A 229 35.32 9.26 -2.24
CA ILE A 229 35.31 8.15 -1.28
C ILE A 229 36.42 7.17 -1.64
N SER A 230 37.68 7.61 -1.60
CA SER A 230 38.83 6.71 -1.81
C SER A 230 40.06 7.10 -0.99
N GLU A 231 39.88 7.44 0.28
CA GLU A 231 40.90 7.14 1.30
C GLU A 231 40.51 5.86 2.05
N GLN A 232 40.50 4.75 1.32
CA GLN A 232 40.30 3.41 1.89
C GLN A 232 41.66 2.77 2.17
N LEU A 233 41.86 2.33 3.41
CA LEU A 233 42.97 1.43 3.76
C LEU A 233 42.97 0.22 2.81
N PRO A 234 44.13 -0.15 2.23
CA PRO A 234 44.21 -1.27 1.29
C PRO A 234 43.77 -2.56 1.99
N GLY A 235 42.61 -3.08 1.60
CA GLY A 235 42.04 -4.33 2.12
C GLY A 235 40.66 -4.24 2.77
N SER A 236 40.09 -3.04 2.96
CA SER A 236 38.70 -2.90 3.45
C SER A 236 37.68 -3.16 2.32
N PRO A 237 36.58 -3.90 2.60
CA PRO A 237 35.58 -4.19 1.59
C PRO A 237 34.77 -2.93 1.25
N ALA A 238 34.53 -2.69 -0.03
CA ALA A 238 33.87 -1.45 -0.46
C ALA A 238 32.43 -1.35 0.07
N PRO A 239 31.98 -0.16 0.49
CA PRO A 239 30.63 0.06 0.98
C PRO A 239 29.59 0.06 -0.14
N LEU A 240 28.36 -0.34 0.16
CA LEU A 240 27.22 -0.34 -0.76
C LEU A 240 26.10 0.57 -0.23
N TYR A 241 25.76 1.61 -0.97
CA TYR A 241 24.71 2.57 -0.60
C TYR A 241 23.38 2.24 -1.31
N ILE A 242 22.32 1.98 -0.54
CA ILE A 242 21.01 1.52 -1.04
C ILE A 242 19.84 2.33 -0.46
N ASN A 243 20.09 3.60 -0.14
CA ASN A 243 19.08 4.57 0.28
C ASN A 243 17.84 4.64 -0.65
N HIS A 244 18.04 4.48 -1.97
CA HIS A 244 17.01 4.66 -2.98
C HIS A 244 15.93 3.57 -3.01
N ILE A 245 16.15 2.42 -2.36
CA ILE A 245 15.14 1.35 -2.23
C ILE A 245 14.37 1.38 -0.93
N MET A 246 14.73 2.29 -0.03
CA MET A 246 14.03 2.47 1.23
C MET A 246 12.82 3.38 1.01
N ASP A 247 11.67 2.92 1.49
CA ASP A 247 10.54 3.80 1.75
C ASP A 247 10.78 4.52 3.08
N VAL A 248 11.03 5.82 3.02
CA VAL A 248 11.34 6.67 4.19
C VAL A 248 10.07 7.10 4.93
N ALA A 249 8.88 6.86 4.36
CA ALA A 249 7.61 7.24 4.96
C ALA A 249 6.61 6.07 5.02
N PRO A 250 6.98 4.94 5.65
CA PRO A 250 6.05 3.83 5.80
C PRO A 250 4.84 4.24 6.64
N MET A 251 3.68 3.65 6.34
CA MET A 251 2.49 3.86 7.16
C MET A 251 2.69 3.28 8.56
N THR A 252 2.54 4.12 9.58
CA THR A 252 2.70 3.74 10.98
C THR A 252 1.46 4.10 11.80
N VAL A 253 1.22 3.32 12.86
CA VAL A 253 0.15 3.55 13.84
C VAL A 253 0.73 3.52 15.25
N ALA A 254 0.12 4.28 16.17
CA ALA A 254 0.50 4.23 17.58
C ALA A 254 0.00 2.92 18.23
N ASP A 255 0.71 2.44 19.24
CA ASP A 255 0.38 1.24 20.01
C ASP A 255 -1.02 1.25 20.64
N GLN A 256 -1.46 2.42 21.12
CA GLN A 256 -2.78 2.62 21.72
C GLN A 256 -3.89 2.91 20.70
N THR A 257 -3.61 2.83 19.39
CA THR A 257 -4.64 3.10 18.37
C THR A 257 -5.72 2.01 18.42
N PRO A 258 -7.02 2.37 18.51
CA PRO A 258 -8.10 1.40 18.45
C PRO A 258 -8.08 0.59 17.16
N MET A 259 -8.40 -0.70 17.25
CA MET A 259 -8.39 -1.59 16.08
C MET A 259 -9.37 -1.15 14.99
N GLU A 260 -10.51 -0.53 15.34
CA GLU A 260 -11.46 0.02 14.36
C GLU A 260 -10.75 0.98 13.38
N THR A 261 -9.97 1.93 13.91
CA THR A 261 -9.18 2.88 13.12
C THR A 261 -8.15 2.17 12.25
N VAL A 262 -7.45 1.17 12.80
CA VAL A 262 -6.45 0.40 12.04
C VAL A 262 -7.12 -0.32 10.87
N ILE A 263 -8.24 -1.00 11.10
CA ILE A 263 -8.92 -1.76 10.06
C ILE A 263 -9.48 -0.81 8.99
N ASP A 264 -10.00 0.34 9.38
CA ASP A 264 -10.41 1.40 8.47
C ASP A 264 -9.26 1.89 7.58
N MET A 265 -8.06 2.06 8.13
CA MET A 265 -6.88 2.37 7.30
C MET A 265 -6.61 1.28 6.27
N PHE A 266 -6.69 -0.01 6.64
CA PHE A 266 -6.52 -1.11 5.69
C PHE A 266 -7.60 -1.15 4.60
N ARG A 267 -8.86 -0.86 4.95
CA ARG A 267 -9.98 -0.82 4.00
C ARG A 267 -9.90 0.37 3.04
N LYS A 268 -9.67 1.57 3.59
CA LYS A 268 -9.74 2.84 2.85
C LYS A 268 -8.46 3.14 2.07
N LEU A 269 -7.30 2.81 2.63
CA LEU A 269 -6.00 3.08 1.98
C LEU A 269 -5.45 1.86 1.23
N GLY A 270 -6.07 0.68 1.38
CA GLY A 270 -5.60 -0.55 0.73
C GLY A 270 -4.24 -1.02 1.23
N LEU A 271 -3.93 -0.77 2.51
CA LEU A 271 -2.63 -1.12 3.09
C LEU A 271 -2.39 -2.63 3.05
N ARG A 272 -1.14 -3.02 2.83
CA ARG A 272 -0.68 -4.42 2.95
C ARG A 272 -0.18 -4.74 4.35
N GLY A 273 0.39 -3.73 5.02
CA GLY A 273 0.86 -3.77 6.39
C GLY A 273 1.13 -2.36 6.91
N THR A 274 1.17 -2.20 8.22
CA THR A 274 1.53 -0.95 8.91
C THR A 274 2.42 -1.27 10.10
N LEU A 275 3.39 -0.40 10.39
CA LEU A 275 4.26 -0.55 11.55
C LEU A 275 3.58 0.03 12.79
N VAL A 276 3.67 -0.69 13.90
CA VAL A 276 3.20 -0.19 15.20
C VAL A 276 4.37 0.42 15.93
N THR A 277 4.23 1.68 16.32
CA THR A 277 5.28 2.44 16.99
C THR A 277 4.79 3.08 18.28
N ASN A 278 5.71 3.32 19.20
CA ASN A 278 5.49 4.14 20.37
C ASN A 278 6.62 5.16 20.45
N ASN A 279 6.30 6.45 20.31
CA ASN A 279 7.28 7.55 20.25
C ASN A 279 8.39 7.32 19.20
N GLY A 280 8.04 6.80 18.01
CA GLY A 280 8.98 6.50 16.92
C GLY A 280 9.76 5.19 17.08
N ARG A 281 9.68 4.54 18.24
CA ARG A 281 10.24 3.20 18.47
C ARG A 281 9.33 2.12 17.87
N LEU A 282 9.91 1.22 17.09
CA LEU A 282 9.24 0.06 16.54
C LEU A 282 8.87 -0.93 17.66
N LEU A 283 7.58 -1.27 17.74
CA LEU A 283 7.08 -2.31 18.64
C LEU A 283 6.63 -3.56 17.88
N GLY A 284 6.20 -3.40 16.63
CA GLY A 284 5.71 -4.51 15.84
C GLY A 284 5.20 -4.11 14.47
N ILE A 285 4.58 -5.07 13.79
CA ILE A 285 3.93 -4.88 12.50
C ILE A 285 2.54 -5.51 12.51
N ILE A 286 1.57 -4.84 11.91
CA ILE A 286 0.24 -5.39 11.63
C ILE A 286 0.14 -5.60 10.14
N THR A 287 -0.27 -6.78 9.70
CA THR A 287 -0.58 -7.08 8.30
C THR A 287 -2.05 -7.42 8.12
N LYS A 288 -2.52 -7.40 6.87
CA LYS A 288 -3.90 -7.80 6.55
C LYS A 288 -4.23 -9.21 7.07
N LYS A 289 -3.26 -10.12 7.08
CA LYS A 289 -3.44 -11.48 7.62
C LYS A 289 -3.72 -11.45 9.12
N ASP A 290 -2.94 -10.67 9.87
CA ASP A 290 -3.08 -10.57 11.33
C ASP A 290 -4.48 -10.02 11.70
N ILE A 291 -4.96 -9.01 10.96
CA ILE A 291 -6.32 -8.47 11.12
C ILE A 291 -7.39 -9.54 10.86
N LEU A 292 -7.26 -10.31 9.79
CA LEU A 292 -8.25 -11.34 9.44
C LEU A 292 -8.27 -12.49 10.44
N THR A 293 -7.10 -12.90 10.95
CA THR A 293 -7.02 -13.90 12.01
C THR A 293 -7.69 -13.38 13.28
N PHE A 294 -7.39 -12.14 13.67
CA PHE A 294 -8.02 -11.49 14.82
C PHE A 294 -9.55 -11.41 14.70
N MET A 295 -10.07 -11.06 13.51
CA MET A 295 -11.51 -11.02 13.28
C MET A 295 -12.17 -12.40 13.40
N LYS A 296 -11.53 -13.46 12.90
CA LYS A 296 -12.04 -14.84 13.04
C LYS A 296 -12.07 -15.32 14.48
N GLU A 297 -11.06 -14.98 15.26
CA GLU A 297 -10.99 -15.32 16.69
C GLU A 297 -12.06 -14.59 17.50
N GLY A 298 -12.36 -13.33 17.14
CA GLY A 298 -13.41 -12.53 17.77
C GLY A 298 -14.83 -13.03 17.49
N GLU A 299 -15.08 -13.72 16.37
CA GLU A 299 -16.40 -14.30 16.05
C GLU A 299 -16.73 -15.59 16.83
N HIS A 300 -15.72 -16.23 17.44
CA HIS A 300 -15.89 -17.48 18.19
C HIS A 300 -16.06 -17.30 19.70
N ASN A 301 -15.99 -16.07 20.22
CA ASN A 301 -16.22 -15.72 21.62
C ASN A 301 -17.53 -14.94 21.80
#